data_AF-A0A2V5XC68-F1
#
_entry.id   AF-A0A2V5XC68-F1
#
_cell.length_a   1.000
_cell.length_b   1.000
_cell.length_c   1.000
_cell.angle_alpha   90.00
_cell.angle_beta   90.00
_cell.angle_gamma   90.00
#
_symmetry.space_group_name_H-M   'P 1'
#
loop_
_entity.id
_entity.type
_entity.pdbx_description
1 polymer ?
#
loop_
_entity_poly.entity_id
_entity_poly.type
_entity_poly.pdbx_seq_one_letter_code
_entity_poly.pdbx_strand_id
1 'polypeptide(L)'
;IAEVIEFGRRAAERMQKIEGRDAELERLTKEIEKVRGQMNRAGDALRKLRAKAAPKLSETIRKNLADLGFRQSEFEAKLSALDEPRASGFDSVELLFSPNPGEPLKPLRAIASSGEISRLMLAIKSALAAHDAIPLLVFDEIDTNVGGEIAHAVGAKMQTLGREHQLICITHLAPVAAAASSHFVVTKDVVRGRTFSNLQEVAGKARREEIARMLGGKSESALQLAASLLKEK
;
A
#
# COMPACT_ATOMS: atom_id res chain seq x y z
N ILE A 1 -77.62 -3.13 -18.69
CA ILE A 1 -76.90 -4.17 -19.48
C ILE A 1 -75.51 -3.68 -19.90
N ALA A 2 -75.37 -2.53 -20.57
CA ALA A 2 -74.06 -2.00 -20.99
C ALA A 2 -73.05 -1.82 -19.84
N GLU A 3 -73.46 -1.26 -18.70
CA GLU A 3 -72.58 -1.07 -17.53
C GLU A 3 -72.09 -2.39 -16.91
N VAL A 4 -72.92 -3.44 -16.96
CA VAL A 4 -72.58 -4.78 -16.45
C VAL A 4 -71.55 -5.45 -17.36
N ILE A 5 -71.71 -5.30 -18.68
CA ILE A 5 -70.73 -5.79 -19.68
C ILE A 5 -69.39 -5.06 -19.51
N GLU A 6 -69.42 -3.74 -19.30
CA GLU A 6 -68.21 -2.94 -19.10
C GLU A 6 -67.50 -3.25 -17.78
N PHE A 7 -68.25 -3.53 -16.71
CA PHE A 7 -67.68 -4.06 -15.48
C PHE A 7 -67.03 -5.44 -15.70
N GLY A 8 -67.69 -6.34 -16.43
CA GLY A 8 -67.17 -7.66 -16.79
C GLY A 8 -65.84 -7.59 -17.55
N ARG A 9 -65.72 -6.68 -18.53
CA ARG A 9 -64.45 -6.43 -19.24
C ARG A 9 -63.33 -5.98 -18.30
N ARG A 10 -63.59 -4.98 -17.45
CA ARG A 10 -62.58 -4.49 -16.48
C ARG A 10 -62.18 -5.55 -15.46
N ALA A 11 -63.12 -6.40 -15.03
CA ALA A 11 -62.85 -7.52 -14.14
C ALA A 11 -61.99 -8.60 -14.81
N ALA A 12 -62.27 -8.94 -16.07
CA ALA A 12 -61.48 -9.89 -16.86
C ALA A 12 -60.06 -9.39 -17.13
N GLU A 13 -59.88 -8.11 -17.47
CA GLU A 13 -58.56 -7.51 -17.64
C GLU A 13 -57.75 -7.48 -16.33
N ARG A 14 -58.40 -7.21 -15.19
CA ARG A 14 -57.78 -7.31 -13.87
C ARG A 14 -57.41 -8.76 -13.53
N MET A 15 -58.27 -9.72 -13.88
CA MET A 15 -58.01 -11.15 -13.66
C MET A 15 -56.82 -11.63 -14.47
N GLN A 16 -56.73 -11.30 -15.77
CA GLN A 16 -55.57 -11.65 -16.60
C GLN A 16 -54.26 -11.06 -16.06
N LYS A 17 -54.30 -9.82 -15.56
CA LYS A 17 -53.14 -9.19 -14.90
C LYS A 17 -52.77 -9.87 -13.58
N ILE A 18 -53.66 -10.63 -12.95
CA ILE A 18 -53.40 -11.38 -11.72
C ILE A 18 -52.96 -12.81 -12.05
N GLU A 19 -53.61 -13.49 -12.99
CA GLU A 19 -53.28 -14.86 -13.42
C GLU A 19 -51.86 -14.96 -13.99
N GLY A 20 -51.37 -13.94 -14.69
CA GLY A 20 -49.99 -13.90 -15.18
C GLY A 20 -48.93 -13.58 -14.12
N ARG A 21 -49.32 -13.05 -12.94
CA ARG A 21 -48.36 -12.63 -11.91
C ARG A 21 -47.71 -13.78 -11.20
N ASP A 22 -48.44 -14.85 -10.92
CA ASP A 22 -47.87 -16.00 -10.19
C ASP A 22 -46.83 -16.72 -11.05
N ALA A 23 -47.10 -16.89 -12.35
CA ALA A 23 -46.14 -17.44 -13.30
C ALA A 23 -44.90 -16.54 -13.46
N GLU A 24 -45.09 -15.21 -13.49
CA GLU A 24 -43.98 -14.26 -13.58
C GLU A 24 -43.15 -14.22 -12.27
N LEU A 25 -43.80 -14.30 -11.11
CA LEU A 25 -43.14 -14.41 -9.81
C LEU A 25 -42.32 -15.69 -9.71
N GLU A 26 -42.85 -16.82 -10.19
CA GLU A 26 -42.11 -18.08 -10.22
C GLU A 26 -40.91 -17.99 -11.16
N ARG A 27 -41.08 -17.37 -12.34
CA ARG A 27 -39.99 -17.14 -13.30
C ARG A 27 -38.88 -16.28 -12.70
N LEU A 28 -39.24 -15.14 -12.10
CA LEU A 28 -38.29 -14.23 -11.46
C LEU A 28 -37.61 -14.87 -10.25
N THR A 29 -38.33 -15.66 -9.45
CA THR A 29 -37.76 -16.42 -8.32
C THR A 29 -36.67 -17.37 -8.80
N LYS A 30 -36.96 -18.17 -9.84
CA LYS A 30 -35.98 -19.09 -10.45
C LYS A 30 -34.77 -18.35 -11.03
N GLU A 31 -34.99 -17.18 -11.63
CA GLU A 31 -33.92 -16.34 -12.17
C GLU A 31 -33.02 -15.79 -11.05
N ILE A 32 -33.61 -15.30 -9.95
CA ILE A 32 -32.89 -14.85 -8.75
C ILE A 32 -32.06 -15.99 -8.16
N GLU A 33 -32.64 -17.18 -7.99
CA GLU A 33 -31.92 -18.34 -7.45
C GLU A 33 -30.73 -18.74 -8.34
N LYS A 34 -30.93 -18.75 -9.65
CA LYS A 34 -29.87 -19.04 -10.62
C LYS A 34 -28.72 -18.04 -10.52
N VAL A 35 -29.02 -16.74 -10.52
CA VAL A 35 -28.00 -15.68 -10.43
C VAL A 35 -27.31 -15.70 -9.08
N ARG A 36 -28.06 -15.92 -7.98
CA ARG A 36 -27.49 -16.07 -6.63
C ARG A 36 -26.54 -17.28 -6.57
N GLY A 37 -26.87 -18.39 -7.20
CA GLY A 37 -25.98 -19.56 -7.30
C GLY A 37 -24.71 -19.30 -8.13
N GLN A 38 -24.75 -18.43 -9.13
CA GLN A 38 -23.55 -17.99 -9.87
C GLN A 38 -22.68 -17.06 -9.02
N MET A 39 -23.29 -16.07 -8.36
CA MET A 39 -22.61 -15.17 -7.44
C MET A 39 -21.91 -15.94 -6.31
N ASN A 40 -22.59 -16.90 -5.69
CA ASN A 40 -22.02 -17.72 -4.61
C ASN A 40 -20.79 -18.49 -5.07
N ARG A 41 -20.86 -19.15 -6.24
CA ARG A 41 -19.70 -19.86 -6.82
C ARG A 41 -18.52 -18.93 -7.08
N ALA A 42 -18.77 -17.74 -7.63
CA ALA A 42 -17.71 -16.76 -7.90
C ALA A 42 -17.11 -16.20 -6.60
N GLY A 43 -17.95 -15.85 -5.62
CA GLY A 43 -17.51 -15.34 -4.32
C GLY A 43 -16.71 -16.37 -3.52
N ASP A 44 -17.13 -17.63 -3.51
CA ASP A 44 -16.39 -18.72 -2.86
C ASP A 44 -15.03 -18.97 -3.52
N ALA A 45 -14.97 -18.90 -4.85
CA ALA A 45 -13.72 -19.01 -5.58
C ALA A 45 -12.76 -17.87 -5.22
N LEU A 46 -13.25 -16.63 -5.17
CA LEU A 46 -12.47 -15.46 -4.77
C LEU A 46 -11.98 -15.57 -3.32
N ARG A 47 -12.84 -15.98 -2.39
CA ARG A 47 -12.49 -16.20 -0.98
C ARG A 47 -11.39 -17.24 -0.83
N LYS A 48 -11.47 -18.36 -1.55
CA LYS A 48 -10.42 -19.40 -1.56
C LYS A 48 -9.07 -18.86 -2.06
N LEU A 49 -9.08 -18.03 -3.09
CA LEU A 49 -7.85 -17.39 -3.59
C LEU A 49 -7.26 -16.43 -2.55
N ARG A 50 -8.10 -15.59 -1.93
CA ARG A 50 -7.68 -14.68 -0.85
C ARG A 50 -7.09 -15.42 0.34
N ALA A 51 -7.76 -16.48 0.80
CA ALA A 51 -7.29 -17.29 1.93
C ALA A 51 -5.93 -17.94 1.68
N LYS A 52 -5.59 -18.23 0.42
CA LYS A 52 -4.26 -18.73 0.02
C LYS A 52 -3.22 -17.61 -0.13
N ALA A 53 -3.63 -16.42 -0.55
CA ALA A 53 -2.74 -15.29 -0.82
C ALA A 53 -2.37 -14.50 0.46
N ALA A 54 -3.33 -14.27 1.35
CA ALA A 54 -3.17 -13.52 2.59
C ALA A 54 -1.97 -13.96 3.46
N PRO A 55 -1.77 -15.26 3.76
CA PRO A 55 -0.62 -15.69 4.55
C PRO A 55 0.71 -15.48 3.83
N LYS A 56 0.76 -15.69 2.50
CA LYS A 56 1.97 -15.47 1.69
C LYS A 56 2.37 -14.00 1.63
N LEU A 57 1.39 -13.12 1.44
CA LEU A 57 1.58 -11.67 1.48
C LEU A 57 2.09 -11.25 2.86
N SER A 58 1.46 -11.74 3.92
CA SER A 58 1.84 -11.41 5.29
C SER A 58 3.27 -11.85 5.62
N GLU A 59 3.67 -13.06 5.20
CA GLU A 59 5.03 -13.55 5.37
C GLU A 59 6.07 -12.71 4.60
N THR A 60 5.76 -12.34 3.36
CA THR A 60 6.65 -11.50 2.53
C THR A 60 6.85 -10.13 3.16
N ILE A 61 5.77 -9.52 3.67
CA ILE A 61 5.83 -8.23 4.36
C ILE A 61 6.61 -8.36 5.67
N ARG A 62 6.40 -9.41 6.48
CA ARG A 62 7.18 -9.64 7.72
C ARG A 62 8.67 -9.78 7.45
N LYS A 63 9.07 -10.48 6.38
CA LYS A 63 10.49 -10.57 5.96
C LYS A 63 11.05 -9.19 5.65
N ASN A 64 10.33 -8.39 4.85
CA ASN A 64 10.75 -7.03 4.55
C ASN A 64 10.82 -6.13 5.79
N LEU A 65 9.89 -6.29 6.73
CA LEU A 65 9.86 -5.55 7.99
C LEU A 65 11.05 -5.88 8.88
N ALA A 66 11.44 -7.16 8.96
CA ALA A 66 12.59 -7.59 9.74
C ALA A 66 13.89 -6.90 9.31
N ASP A 67 14.10 -6.77 7.99
CA ASP A 67 15.24 -6.04 7.42
C ASP A 67 15.21 -4.53 7.76
N LEU A 68 14.01 -3.97 7.90
CA LEU A 68 13.78 -2.54 8.19
C LEU A 68 13.73 -2.22 9.70
N GLY A 69 14.27 -3.12 10.54
CA GLY A 69 14.38 -2.90 11.98
C GLY A 69 13.22 -3.43 12.81
N PHE A 70 12.20 -4.04 12.19
CA PHE A 70 11.03 -4.58 12.88
C PHE A 70 11.12 -6.10 13.05
N ARG A 71 12.24 -6.59 13.59
CA ARG A 71 12.59 -8.03 13.66
C ARG A 71 11.57 -8.88 14.42
N GLN A 72 10.85 -8.30 15.36
CA GLN A 72 9.85 -8.99 16.18
C GLN A 72 8.44 -8.43 15.98
N SER A 73 8.20 -7.72 14.87
CA SER A 73 6.87 -7.22 14.52
C SER A 73 6.00 -8.33 13.96
N GLU A 74 4.69 -8.13 14.09
CA GLU A 74 3.69 -8.97 13.45
C GLU A 74 2.94 -8.17 12.38
N PHE A 75 2.60 -8.87 11.30
CA PHE A 75 1.77 -8.33 10.23
C PHE A 75 0.80 -9.41 9.77
N GLU A 76 -0.46 -9.02 9.59
CA GLU A 76 -1.54 -9.90 9.15
C GLU A 76 -2.44 -9.20 8.14
N ALA A 77 -2.59 -9.78 6.95
CA ALA A 77 -3.69 -9.46 6.03
C ALA A 77 -4.93 -10.26 6.45
N LYS A 78 -5.74 -9.70 7.36
CA LYS A 78 -6.88 -10.39 7.95
C LYS A 78 -8.08 -10.39 7.00
N LEU A 79 -8.64 -11.58 6.77
CA LEU A 79 -9.89 -11.77 6.03
C LEU A 79 -11.02 -12.00 7.02
N SER A 80 -12.11 -11.24 6.90
CA SER A 80 -13.32 -11.45 7.70
C SER A 80 -14.52 -11.63 6.77
N ALA A 81 -15.37 -12.62 7.08
CA ALA A 81 -16.61 -12.82 6.34
C ALA A 81 -17.53 -11.59 6.49
N LEU A 82 -18.21 -11.24 5.41
CA LEU A 82 -19.27 -10.23 5.45
C LEU A 82 -20.62 -10.91 5.63
N ASP A 83 -21.52 -10.25 6.37
CA ASP A 83 -22.91 -10.73 6.54
C ASP A 83 -23.68 -10.72 5.21
N GLU A 84 -23.38 -9.72 4.37
CA GLU A 84 -23.94 -9.59 3.03
C GLU A 84 -22.83 -9.45 1.97
N PRO A 85 -22.98 -10.10 0.80
CA PRO A 85 -22.11 -9.89 -0.34
C PRO A 85 -21.97 -8.43 -0.73
N ARG A 86 -20.75 -8.00 -1.03
CA ARG A 86 -20.46 -6.70 -1.65
C ARG A 86 -19.95 -6.88 -3.07
N ALA A 87 -19.90 -5.79 -3.82
CA ALA A 87 -19.26 -5.77 -5.14
C ALA A 87 -17.79 -6.26 -5.11
N SER A 88 -17.12 -6.10 -3.97
CA SER A 88 -15.75 -6.58 -3.73
C SER A 88 -15.65 -8.04 -3.28
N GLY A 89 -16.76 -8.77 -3.18
CA GLY A 89 -16.82 -10.18 -2.76
C GLY A 89 -17.42 -10.38 -1.38
N PHE A 90 -17.14 -11.55 -0.78
CA PHE A 90 -17.75 -12.02 0.47
C PHE A 90 -16.89 -11.76 1.72
N ASP A 91 -15.75 -11.11 1.54
CA ASP A 91 -14.79 -10.83 2.60
C ASP A 91 -14.45 -9.35 2.65
N SER A 92 -14.30 -8.82 3.87
CA SER A 92 -13.47 -7.65 4.12
C SER A 92 -12.01 -8.08 4.29
N VAL A 93 -11.10 -7.19 3.90
CA VAL A 93 -9.66 -7.36 4.08
C VAL A 93 -9.16 -6.19 4.91
N GLU A 94 -8.50 -6.45 6.04
CA GLU A 94 -7.86 -5.44 6.88
C GLU A 94 -6.39 -5.79 7.06
N LEU A 95 -5.50 -4.83 6.80
CA LEU A 95 -4.08 -4.97 7.06
C LEU A 95 -3.80 -4.55 8.50
N LEU A 96 -3.31 -5.50 9.28
CA LEU A 96 -3.00 -5.33 10.69
C LEU A 96 -1.50 -5.39 10.91
N PHE A 97 -1.02 -4.59 11.84
CA PHE A 97 0.39 -4.52 12.21
C PHE A 97 0.54 -4.35 13.72
N SER A 98 1.58 -4.97 14.27
CA SER A 98 2.04 -4.78 15.64
C SER A 98 3.54 -4.56 15.62
N PRO A 99 4.05 -3.40 16.07
CA PRO A 99 5.48 -3.09 15.96
C PRO A 99 6.34 -3.93 16.92
N ASN A 100 5.79 -4.31 18.08
CA ASN A 100 6.53 -4.92 19.18
C ASN A 100 5.83 -6.17 19.70
N PRO A 101 6.60 -7.16 20.23
CA PRO A 101 6.04 -8.29 20.94
C PRO A 101 5.15 -7.86 22.11
N GLY A 102 4.01 -8.53 22.26
CA GLY A 102 3.05 -8.26 23.33
C GLY A 102 2.08 -7.10 23.05
N GLU A 103 2.29 -6.32 21.98
CA GLU A 103 1.29 -5.37 21.50
C GLU A 103 0.25 -6.06 20.60
N PRO A 104 -1.03 -5.69 20.70
CA PRO A 104 -2.06 -6.27 19.84
C PRO A 104 -1.92 -5.77 18.39
N LEU A 105 -2.28 -6.63 17.45
CA LEU A 105 -2.44 -6.27 16.05
C LEU A 105 -3.49 -5.17 15.90
N LYS A 106 -3.10 -4.05 15.29
CA LYS A 106 -3.97 -2.90 15.04
C LYS A 106 -4.05 -2.59 13.55
N PRO A 107 -5.17 -2.01 13.08
CA PRO A 107 -5.25 -1.47 11.72
C PRO A 107 -4.14 -0.45 11.46
N LEU A 108 -3.62 -0.39 10.22
CA LEU A 108 -2.52 0.53 9.88
C LEU A 108 -2.83 2.00 10.22
N ARG A 109 -4.09 2.41 10.06
CA ARG A 109 -4.58 3.76 10.42
C ARG A 109 -4.46 4.12 11.90
N ALA A 110 -4.28 3.13 12.77
CA ALA A 110 -4.17 3.30 14.21
C ALA A 110 -2.71 3.29 14.71
N ILE A 111 -1.72 3.24 13.80
CA ILE A 111 -0.31 3.37 14.14
C ILE A 111 -0.01 4.87 14.35
N ALA A 112 0.71 5.19 15.43
CA ALA A 112 0.89 6.59 15.86
C ALA A 112 2.16 7.27 15.32
N SER A 113 3.22 6.51 14.99
CA SER A 113 4.51 7.08 14.55
C SER A 113 4.58 7.18 13.02
N SER A 114 4.77 8.39 12.51
CA SER A 114 4.91 8.70 11.08
C SER A 114 6.06 7.91 10.43
N GLY A 115 7.22 7.85 11.08
CA GLY A 115 8.37 7.11 10.57
C GLY A 115 8.17 5.59 10.54
N GLU A 116 7.41 5.03 11.49
CA GLU A 116 7.05 3.61 11.46
C GLU A 116 6.13 3.29 10.30
N ILE A 117 5.13 4.15 10.04
CA ILE A 117 4.24 4.02 8.90
C ILE A 117 5.03 4.10 7.59
N SER A 118 5.96 5.04 7.43
CA SER A 118 6.77 5.16 6.21
C SER A 118 7.59 3.91 5.92
N ARG A 119 8.24 3.33 6.94
CA ARG A 119 8.98 2.07 6.80
C ARG A 119 8.06 0.87 6.53
N LEU A 120 6.90 0.81 7.18
CA LEU A 120 5.91 -0.23 6.92
C LEU A 120 5.37 -0.13 5.48
N MET A 121 5.10 1.07 5.00
CA MET A 121 4.68 1.30 3.61
C MET A 121 5.78 0.90 2.63
N LEU A 122 7.05 1.17 2.93
CA LEU A 122 8.16 0.66 2.11
C LEU A 122 8.17 -0.88 2.06
N ALA A 123 7.94 -1.56 3.19
CA ALA A 123 7.87 -3.02 3.23
C ALA A 123 6.70 -3.58 2.39
N ILE A 124 5.53 -2.95 2.49
CA ILE A 124 4.32 -3.31 1.73
C ILE A 124 4.54 -3.06 0.24
N LYS A 125 5.03 -1.88 -0.14
CA LYS A 125 5.29 -1.51 -1.54
C LYS A 125 6.36 -2.40 -2.16
N SER A 126 7.40 -2.75 -1.40
CA SER A 126 8.41 -3.72 -1.85
C SER A 126 7.81 -5.12 -2.07
N ALA A 127 6.89 -5.57 -1.22
CA ALA A 127 6.22 -6.87 -1.39
C ALA A 127 5.25 -6.89 -2.58
N LEU A 128 4.73 -5.73 -2.98
CA LEU A 128 3.74 -5.57 -4.04
C LEU A 128 4.33 -4.95 -5.32
N ALA A 129 5.65 -4.76 -5.41
CA ALA A 129 6.30 -3.98 -6.47
C ALA A 129 5.87 -4.40 -7.89
N ALA A 130 5.86 -5.71 -8.15
CA ALA A 130 5.48 -6.30 -9.45
C ALA A 130 3.98 -6.15 -9.79
N HIS A 131 3.14 -5.79 -8.82
CA HIS A 131 1.69 -5.64 -8.97
C HIS A 131 1.22 -4.20 -8.70
N ASP A 132 2.14 -3.29 -8.37
CA ASP A 132 1.82 -1.90 -8.12
C ASP A 132 1.82 -1.13 -9.44
N ALA A 133 0.71 -0.47 -9.75
CA ALA A 133 0.58 0.32 -10.96
C ALA A 133 1.00 1.79 -10.75
N ILE A 134 1.35 2.19 -9.52
CA ILE A 134 1.68 3.58 -9.17
C ILE A 134 3.16 3.84 -9.50
N PRO A 135 3.47 4.66 -10.52
CA PRO A 135 4.85 4.80 -11.01
C PRO A 135 5.74 5.70 -10.13
N LEU A 136 5.15 6.53 -9.25
CA LEU A 136 5.86 7.49 -8.42
C LEU A 136 5.48 7.30 -6.95
N LEU A 137 6.50 7.08 -6.11
CA LEU A 137 6.36 6.92 -4.67
C LEU A 137 7.18 8.01 -3.95
N VAL A 138 6.56 8.70 -3.01
CA VAL A 138 7.21 9.71 -2.17
C VAL A 138 7.26 9.19 -0.74
N PHE A 139 8.45 9.07 -0.19
CA PHE A 139 8.69 8.68 1.19
C PHE A 139 9.23 9.87 1.97
N ASP A 140 8.54 10.22 3.04
CA ASP A 140 8.95 11.25 4.00
C ASP A 140 9.18 10.59 5.37
N GLU A 141 10.11 11.14 6.15
CA GLU A 141 10.46 10.68 7.50
C GLU A 141 10.81 9.18 7.62
N ILE A 142 11.24 8.53 6.54
CA ILE A 142 11.58 7.09 6.57
C ILE A 142 12.80 6.79 7.45
N ASP A 143 13.61 7.82 7.69
CA ASP A 143 14.81 7.80 8.51
C ASP A 143 14.57 8.18 9.99
N THR A 144 13.34 8.46 10.40
CA THR A 144 13.03 8.78 11.81
C THR A 144 13.33 7.60 12.72
N ASN A 145 14.17 7.83 13.75
CA ASN A 145 14.67 6.82 14.69
C ASN A 145 15.39 5.64 14.00
N VAL A 146 16.02 5.89 12.85
CA VAL A 146 16.84 4.92 12.12
C VAL A 146 18.31 5.28 12.23
N GLY A 147 19.17 4.29 12.49
CA GLY A 147 20.61 4.43 12.46
C GLY A 147 21.32 3.13 12.10
N GLY A 148 22.60 3.23 11.75
CA GLY A 148 23.46 2.06 11.47
C GLY A 148 22.92 1.18 10.34
N GLU A 149 22.94 -0.14 10.55
CA GLU A 149 22.56 -1.15 9.57
C GLU A 149 21.15 -0.96 8.99
N ILE A 150 20.21 -0.44 9.79
CA ILE A 150 18.83 -0.23 9.35
C ILE A 150 18.79 0.87 8.26
N ALA A 151 19.64 1.90 8.35
CA ALA A 151 19.72 2.95 7.34
C ALA A 151 20.21 2.40 5.99
N HIS A 152 21.16 1.47 6.02
CA HIS A 152 21.62 0.76 4.82
C HIS A 152 20.51 -0.11 4.24
N ALA A 153 19.78 -0.86 5.07
CA ALA A 153 18.67 -1.70 4.62
C ALA A 153 17.54 -0.88 3.99
N VAL A 154 17.21 0.29 4.56
CA VAL A 154 16.27 1.25 3.97
C VAL A 154 16.76 1.68 2.59
N GLY A 155 17.99 2.19 2.49
CA GLY A 155 18.58 2.62 1.21
C GLY A 155 18.57 1.52 0.16
N ALA A 156 18.96 0.29 0.51
CA ALA A 156 18.99 -0.86 -0.39
C ALA A 156 17.59 -1.28 -0.87
N LYS A 157 16.58 -1.29 0.00
CA LYS A 157 15.20 -1.58 -0.40
C LYS A 157 14.63 -0.47 -1.30
N MET A 158 14.89 0.79 -0.98
CA MET A 158 14.48 1.92 -1.84
C MET A 158 15.15 1.85 -3.20
N GLN A 159 16.45 1.53 -3.27
CA GLN A 159 17.13 1.37 -4.55
C GLN A 159 16.55 0.21 -5.36
N THR A 160 16.22 -0.91 -4.71
CA THR A 160 15.60 -2.07 -5.37
C THR A 160 14.23 -1.72 -5.93
N LEU A 161 13.37 -1.09 -5.13
CA LEU A 161 12.05 -0.63 -5.56
C LEU A 161 12.17 0.46 -6.65
N GLY A 162 13.22 1.27 -6.58
CA GLY A 162 13.63 2.29 -7.56
C GLY A 162 13.92 1.78 -8.97
N ARG A 163 14.06 0.46 -9.15
CA ARG A 163 14.26 -0.15 -10.47
C ARG A 163 12.96 -0.26 -11.27
N GLU A 164 11.83 -0.38 -10.57
CA GLU A 164 10.50 -0.51 -11.17
C GLU A 164 9.68 0.78 -11.04
N HIS A 165 9.95 1.58 -10.00
CA HIS A 165 9.20 2.79 -9.67
C HIS A 165 10.14 3.99 -9.49
N GLN A 166 9.65 5.20 -9.75
CA GLN A 166 10.36 6.42 -9.37
C GLN A 166 10.14 6.67 -7.88
N LEU A 167 11.23 6.77 -7.11
CA LEU A 167 11.17 7.08 -5.68
C LEU A 167 11.74 8.47 -5.40
N ILE A 168 11.03 9.25 -4.58
CA ILE A 168 11.51 10.49 -4.01
C ILE A 168 11.59 10.32 -2.49
N CYS A 169 12.76 10.58 -1.93
CA CYS A 169 13.02 10.54 -0.50
C CYS A 169 13.63 11.86 -0.06
N ILE A 170 13.13 12.41 1.04
CA ILE A 170 13.85 13.44 1.79
C ILE A 170 14.55 12.72 2.93
N THR A 171 15.87 12.89 3.05
CA THR A 171 16.64 12.20 4.10
C THR A 171 17.84 13.00 4.56
N HIS A 172 18.22 12.80 5.82
CA HIS A 172 19.45 13.30 6.40
C HIS A 172 20.48 12.19 6.63
N LEU A 173 20.16 10.92 6.32
CA LEU A 173 21.04 9.79 6.52
C LEU A 173 21.90 9.52 5.29
N ALA A 174 23.23 9.55 5.47
CA ALA A 174 24.20 9.31 4.42
C ALA A 174 24.02 7.96 3.70
N PRO A 175 23.73 6.82 4.38
CA PRO A 175 23.51 5.54 3.68
C PRO A 175 22.31 5.56 2.73
N VAL A 176 21.22 6.24 3.12
CA VAL A 176 20.02 6.34 2.29
C VAL A 176 20.29 7.23 1.06
N ALA A 177 20.92 8.39 1.25
CA ALA A 177 21.31 9.28 0.15
C ALA A 177 22.36 8.66 -0.80
N ALA A 178 23.26 7.83 -0.28
CA ALA A 178 24.26 7.12 -1.08
C ALA A 178 23.63 6.08 -2.02
N ALA A 179 22.53 5.43 -1.60
CA ALA A 179 21.84 4.42 -2.40
C ALA A 179 21.07 5.00 -3.60
N ALA A 180 20.77 6.30 -3.60
CA ALA A 180 19.95 6.95 -4.64
C ALA A 180 20.64 6.99 -6.02
N SER A 181 19.85 6.94 -7.10
CA SER A 181 20.38 7.09 -8.45
C SER A 181 20.79 8.55 -8.73
N SER A 182 19.94 9.51 -8.37
CA SER A 182 20.24 10.95 -8.36
C SER A 182 20.19 11.48 -6.93
N HIS A 183 21.07 12.45 -6.63
CA HIS A 183 21.16 13.06 -5.31
C HIS A 183 21.03 14.58 -5.47
N PHE A 184 20.03 15.16 -4.81
CA PHE A 184 19.80 16.60 -4.78
C PHE A 184 20.03 17.13 -3.37
N VAL A 185 20.75 18.25 -3.28
CA VAL A 185 21.02 18.96 -2.03
C VAL A 185 20.16 20.19 -1.96
N VAL A 186 19.49 20.36 -0.81
CA VAL A 186 18.72 21.58 -0.50
C VAL A 186 19.60 22.52 0.31
N THR A 187 19.83 23.73 -0.21
CA THR A 187 20.52 24.82 0.49
C THR A 187 19.58 25.97 0.76
N LYS A 188 19.91 26.82 1.74
CA LYS A 188 19.19 28.06 2.03
C LYS A 188 20.12 29.23 1.78
N ASP A 189 19.74 30.13 0.89
CA ASP A 189 20.49 31.34 0.55
C ASP A 189 19.70 32.59 0.95
N VAL A 190 20.38 33.61 1.48
CA VAL A 190 19.74 34.87 1.86
C VAL A 190 20.02 35.92 0.80
N VAL A 191 18.98 36.34 0.07
CA VAL A 191 19.06 37.36 -0.97
C VAL A 191 18.21 38.56 -0.54
N ARG A 192 18.84 39.74 -0.38
CA ARG A 192 18.18 40.99 0.05
C ARG A 192 17.34 40.82 1.33
N GLY A 193 17.88 40.10 2.31
CA GLY A 193 17.22 39.85 3.60
C GLY A 193 16.10 38.81 3.57
N ARG A 194 15.88 38.11 2.45
CA ARG A 194 14.91 37.00 2.35
C ARG A 194 15.62 35.68 2.12
N THR A 195 15.22 34.65 2.85
CA THR A 195 15.73 33.29 2.69
C THR A 195 15.01 32.58 1.55
N PHE A 196 15.77 32.02 0.61
CA PHE A 196 15.29 31.19 -0.48
C PHE A 196 15.88 29.78 -0.36
N SER A 197 15.07 28.76 -0.64
CA SER A 197 15.55 27.39 -0.74
C SER A 197 15.98 27.11 -2.17
N ASN A 198 17.21 26.63 -2.35
CA ASN A 198 17.74 26.18 -3.63
C ASN A 198 17.90 24.66 -3.61
N LEU A 199 17.66 24.04 -4.77
CA LEU A 199 17.82 22.60 -4.96
C LEU A 199 18.84 22.39 -6.08
N GLN A 200 19.91 21.65 -5.81
CA GLN A 200 20.96 21.39 -6.78
C GLN A 200 21.28 19.89 -6.84
N GLU A 201 21.32 19.32 -8.04
CA GLU A 201 21.83 17.96 -8.23
C GLU A 201 23.34 17.92 -7.99
N VAL A 202 23.80 16.96 -7.20
CA VAL A 202 25.23 16.72 -6.94
C VAL A 202 25.65 15.38 -7.54
N ALA A 203 26.77 15.40 -8.25
CA ALA A 203 27.36 14.22 -8.90
C ALA A 203 28.87 14.13 -8.66
N GLY A 204 29.44 12.95 -8.92
CA GLY A 204 30.89 12.71 -8.85
C GLY A 204 31.52 13.18 -7.54
N LYS A 205 32.51 14.08 -7.64
CA LYS A 205 33.24 14.63 -6.48
C LYS A 205 32.31 15.37 -5.51
N ALA A 206 31.40 16.21 -6.02
CA ALA A 206 30.47 16.98 -5.19
C ALA A 206 29.54 16.07 -4.38
N ARG A 207 29.04 14.98 -5.01
CA ARG A 207 28.24 13.96 -4.32
C ARG A 207 29.04 13.29 -3.19
N ARG A 208 30.29 12.91 -3.43
CA ARG A 208 31.16 12.31 -2.40
C ARG A 208 31.41 13.26 -1.23
N GLU A 209 31.70 14.53 -1.52
CA GLU A 209 31.91 15.55 -0.49
C GLU A 209 30.64 15.77 0.35
N GLU A 210 29.47 15.73 -0.28
CA GLU A 210 28.20 15.87 0.43
C GLU A 210 27.90 14.67 1.33
N ILE A 211 28.07 13.44 0.84
CA ILE A 211 27.91 12.23 1.67
C ILE A 211 28.90 12.26 2.84
N ALA A 212 30.15 12.69 2.63
CA ALA A 212 31.12 12.88 3.72
C ALA A 212 30.67 13.94 4.73
N ARG A 213 30.13 15.08 4.25
CA ARG A 213 29.54 16.11 5.11
C ARG A 213 28.42 15.54 5.99
N MET A 214 27.54 14.71 5.42
CA MET A 214 26.46 14.03 6.15
C MET A 214 26.98 13.04 7.21
N LEU A 215 28.15 12.43 6.99
CA LEU A 215 28.80 11.49 7.91
C LEU A 215 29.59 12.16 9.06
N GLY A 216 29.60 13.49 9.14
CA GLY A 216 30.27 14.22 10.23
C GLY A 216 31.45 15.09 9.81
N GLY A 217 31.66 15.33 8.50
CA GLY A 217 32.55 16.40 8.02
C GLY A 217 33.42 16.03 6.82
N LYS A 218 34.35 16.92 6.46
CA LYS A 218 35.25 16.75 5.30
C LYS A 218 36.60 16.12 5.66
N SER A 219 36.68 15.32 6.72
CA SER A 219 37.91 14.59 7.05
C SER A 219 38.23 13.57 5.96
N GLU A 220 39.51 13.19 5.85
CA GLU A 220 39.92 12.15 4.91
C GLU A 220 39.22 10.81 5.19
N SER A 221 39.02 10.48 6.47
CA SER A 221 38.27 9.29 6.90
C SER A 221 36.80 9.32 6.45
N ALA A 222 36.12 10.47 6.58
CA ALA A 222 34.73 10.62 6.13
C ALA A 222 34.63 10.52 4.60
N LEU A 223 35.59 11.09 3.87
CA LEU A 223 35.66 10.96 2.41
C LEU A 223 35.92 9.52 1.97
N GLN A 224 36.72 8.74 2.71
CA GLN A 224 36.93 7.32 2.44
C GLN A 224 35.66 6.52 2.68
N LEU A 225 34.99 6.71 3.81
CA LEU A 225 33.72 6.04 4.11
C LEU A 225 32.63 6.39 3.08
N ALA A 226 32.52 7.67 2.71
CA ALA A 226 31.61 8.12 1.65
C ALA A 226 31.90 7.43 0.30
N ALA A 227 33.17 7.20 -0.03
CA ALA A 227 33.53 6.49 -1.25
C ALA A 227 33.11 5.01 -1.19
N SER A 228 33.20 4.36 -0.03
CA SER A 228 32.74 2.99 0.16
C SER A 228 31.22 2.90 -0.04
N LEU A 229 30.45 3.79 0.58
CA LEU A 229 28.99 3.85 0.43
C LEU A 229 28.54 4.04 -1.03
N LEU A 230 29.28 4.83 -1.81
CA LEU A 230 28.98 5.09 -3.22
C LEU A 230 29.46 3.98 -4.18
N LYS A 231 30.31 3.07 -3.71
CA LYS A 231 30.84 1.94 -4.49
C LYS A 231 30.02 0.65 -4.32
N GLU A 232 29.33 0.48 -3.20
CA GLU A 232 28.41 -0.63 -2.99
C GLU A 232 27.32 -0.59 -4.08
N LYS A 233 27.40 -1.53 -5.03
CA LYS A 233 26.45 -1.76 -6.12
C LYS A 233 26.08 -3.22 -6.17
#